data_AF-A0A9D8K6L8-F1
#
_entry.id   AF-A0A9D8K6L8-F1
#
_cell.length_a   1.000
_cell.length_b   1.000
_cell.length_c   1.000
_cell.angle_alpha   90.00
_cell.angle_beta   90.00
_cell.angle_gamma   90.00
#
_symmetry.space_group_name_H-M   'P 1'
#
loop_
_entity.id
_entity.type
_entity.pdbx_description
1 polymer ?
#
loop_
_entity_poly.entity_id
_entity_poly.type
_entity_poly.pdbx_seq_one_letter_code
_entity_poly.pdbx_strand_id
1 'polypeptide(L)'
;EYTVILDPILAGVFAHEAFGHLSEADHVHENKRLQELMVLGRKFGSKHLNIVDGAAVPGLRGSYKYDDEGVPATKTYLIREGILESRLHSRETAAMMREKPTGNARAINYRYPPIVRMTNTFIEPGKVSFEDMLSEINEGIYAKDWYGGTTSLEMFTFSAGEAYMIRNGKIAELLRPIVLSGNVFTTLANINAIGNDLDMNQGGGCGKAGQSPLPVSNGSPHIRIRHCLVGGS
;
A
#
# COMPACT_ATOMS: atom_id res chain seq x y z
N GLU A 1 -20.76 -3.76 8.41
CA GLU A 1 -19.59 -2.89 8.16
C GLU A 1 -19.17 -2.26 9.47
N TYR A 2 -17.87 -2.01 9.65
CA TYR A 2 -17.34 -1.34 10.85
C TYR A 2 -16.41 -0.19 10.45
N THR A 3 -16.22 0.76 11.35
CA THR A 3 -15.03 1.63 11.31
C THR A 3 -13.85 0.83 11.83
N VAL A 4 -12.76 0.79 11.09
CA VAL A 4 -11.58 -0.01 11.44
C VAL A 4 -10.36 0.89 11.50
N ILE A 5 -9.57 0.75 12.57
CA ILE A 5 -8.20 1.24 12.61
C ILE A 5 -7.28 0.07 12.25
N LEU A 6 -6.42 0.26 11.26
CA LEU A 6 -5.33 -0.66 10.97
C LEU A 6 -4.06 -0.16 11.65
N ASP A 7 -3.30 -1.09 12.24
CA ASP A 7 -1.96 -0.80 12.72
C ASP A 7 -0.96 -0.57 11.56
N PRO A 8 0.20 0.05 11.83
CA PRO A 8 1.25 0.29 10.84
C PRO A 8 1.63 -0.93 10.00
N ILE A 9 1.65 -2.11 10.61
CA ILE A 9 2.06 -3.35 9.96
C ILE A 9 1.01 -3.77 8.92
N LEU A 10 -0.24 -3.95 9.33
CA LEU A 10 -1.32 -4.37 8.44
C LEU A 10 -1.62 -3.31 7.37
N ALA A 11 -1.57 -2.03 7.74
CA ALA A 11 -1.75 -0.92 6.80
C ALA A 11 -0.62 -0.83 5.77
N GLY A 12 0.62 -1.12 6.16
CA GLY A 12 1.76 -1.21 5.24
C GLY A 12 1.61 -2.34 4.22
N VAL A 13 1.16 -3.52 4.67
CA VAL A 13 0.83 -4.64 3.77
C VAL A 13 -0.32 -4.29 2.84
N PHE A 14 -1.38 -3.65 3.36
CA PHE A 14 -2.48 -3.14 2.54
C PHE A 14 -1.97 -2.21 1.43
N ALA A 15 -1.09 -1.25 1.75
CA ALA A 15 -0.52 -0.34 0.76
C ALA A 15 0.31 -1.08 -0.31
N HIS A 16 1.12 -2.05 0.09
CA HIS A 16 1.96 -2.85 -0.81
C HIS A 16 1.13 -3.73 -1.75
N GLU A 17 0.29 -4.58 -1.17
CA GLU A 17 -0.42 -5.62 -1.89
C GLU A 17 -1.62 -5.07 -2.68
N ALA A 18 -2.44 -4.21 -2.05
CA ALA A 18 -3.69 -3.77 -2.66
C ALA A 18 -3.50 -2.62 -3.65
N PHE A 19 -2.44 -1.81 -3.51
CA PHE A 19 -2.23 -0.64 -4.38
C PHE A 19 -0.86 -0.59 -5.05
N GLY A 20 0.18 -1.04 -4.38
CA GLY A 20 1.55 -1.01 -4.90
C GLY A 20 1.70 -1.81 -6.20
N HIS A 21 1.26 -3.07 -6.23
CA HIS A 21 1.26 -3.88 -7.45
C HIS A 21 0.34 -3.36 -8.56
N LEU A 22 -0.78 -2.69 -8.22
CA LEU A 22 -1.63 -2.02 -9.20
C LEU A 22 -0.93 -0.84 -9.87
N SER A 23 0.11 -0.32 -9.24
CA SER A 23 0.89 0.81 -9.72
C SER A 23 2.11 0.40 -10.54
N GLU A 24 2.36 -0.88 -10.78
CA GLU A 24 3.41 -1.35 -11.68
C GLU A 24 2.96 -1.23 -13.14
N ALA A 25 3.64 -0.40 -13.93
CA ALA A 25 3.16 -0.02 -15.27
C ALA A 25 3.10 -1.15 -16.29
N ASP A 26 3.91 -2.21 -16.14
CA ASP A 26 3.81 -3.41 -16.98
C ASP A 26 2.43 -4.07 -16.82
N HIS A 27 1.99 -4.24 -15.58
CA HIS A 27 0.68 -4.78 -15.26
C HIS A 27 -0.46 -3.88 -15.74
N VAL A 28 -0.32 -2.55 -15.58
CA VAL A 28 -1.31 -1.58 -16.10
C VAL A 28 -1.35 -1.62 -17.63
N HIS A 29 -0.21 -1.69 -18.29
CA HIS A 29 -0.12 -1.70 -19.74
C HIS A 29 -0.76 -2.95 -20.35
N GLU A 30 -0.54 -4.12 -19.75
CA GLU A 30 -1.04 -5.40 -20.27
C GLU A 30 -2.53 -5.64 -19.96
N ASN A 31 -3.10 -4.93 -18.98
CA ASN A 31 -4.44 -5.16 -18.50
C ASN A 31 -5.41 -4.01 -18.84
N LYS A 32 -6.30 -4.23 -19.81
CA LYS A 32 -7.32 -3.25 -20.24
C LYS A 32 -8.17 -2.70 -19.10
N ARG A 33 -8.54 -3.54 -18.13
CA ARG A 33 -9.32 -3.12 -16.97
C ARG A 33 -8.52 -2.16 -16.08
N LEU A 34 -7.22 -2.41 -15.89
CA LEU A 34 -6.37 -1.47 -15.15
C LEU A 34 -6.11 -0.17 -15.90
N GLN A 35 -6.03 -0.19 -17.23
CA GLN A 35 -5.94 1.05 -18.02
C GLN A 35 -7.14 1.97 -17.78
N GLU A 36 -8.34 1.41 -17.64
CA GLU A 36 -9.57 2.17 -17.31
C GLU A 36 -9.59 2.64 -15.84
N LEU A 37 -9.05 1.83 -14.94
CA LEU A 37 -9.11 2.09 -13.50
C LEU A 37 -8.05 3.09 -13.03
N MET A 38 -6.81 2.92 -13.49
CA MET A 38 -5.61 3.61 -13.02
C MET A 38 -5.27 4.84 -13.89
N VAL A 39 -6.27 5.61 -14.29
CA VAL A 39 -6.08 6.84 -15.09
C VAL A 39 -5.51 7.96 -14.22
N LEU A 40 -4.37 8.54 -14.64
CA LEU A 40 -3.74 9.65 -13.91
C LEU A 40 -4.71 10.84 -13.77
N GLY A 41 -4.67 11.49 -12.61
CA GLY A 41 -5.61 12.56 -12.23
C GLY A 41 -6.91 12.07 -11.60
N ARG A 42 -7.15 10.75 -11.55
CA ARG A 42 -8.31 10.18 -10.85
C ARG A 42 -8.15 10.33 -9.33
N LYS A 43 -9.24 10.70 -8.66
CA LYS A 43 -9.31 10.76 -7.20
C LYS A 43 -9.61 9.38 -6.60
N PHE A 44 -8.74 8.94 -5.68
CA PHE A 44 -8.89 7.71 -4.91
C PHE A 44 -9.02 7.93 -3.41
N GLY A 45 -8.71 9.12 -2.89
CA GLY A 45 -8.73 9.35 -1.45
C GLY A 45 -9.02 10.80 -1.05
N SER A 46 -8.92 11.05 0.25
CA SER A 46 -8.93 12.40 0.80
C SER A 46 -7.63 13.13 0.44
N LYS A 47 -7.63 14.47 0.57
CA LYS A 47 -6.45 15.31 0.34
C LYS A 47 -5.26 15.00 1.26
N HIS A 48 -5.47 14.19 2.30
CA HIS A 48 -4.44 13.81 3.25
C HIS A 48 -3.75 12.49 2.87
N LEU A 49 -4.33 11.73 1.94
CA LEU A 49 -3.77 10.46 1.51
C LEU A 49 -2.61 10.69 0.53
N ASN A 50 -1.42 10.27 0.92
CA ASN A 50 -0.25 10.17 0.05
C ASN A 50 0.29 8.74 0.12
N ILE A 51 0.38 8.07 -1.03
CA ILE A 51 1.01 6.74 -1.16
C ILE A 51 2.26 6.92 -2.02
N VAL A 52 3.38 6.47 -1.50
CA VAL A 52 4.70 6.68 -2.09
C VAL A 52 5.38 5.33 -2.29
N ASP A 53 6.10 5.19 -3.40
CA ASP A 53 7.17 4.21 -3.57
C ASP A 53 8.48 4.97 -3.84
N GLY A 54 9.60 4.54 -3.26
CA GLY A 54 10.87 5.14 -3.66
C GLY A 54 12.12 4.54 -3.07
N ALA A 55 13.02 4.11 -3.94
CA ALA A 55 14.36 3.65 -3.57
C ALA A 55 15.27 4.78 -3.07
N ALA A 56 14.90 6.05 -3.31
CA ALA A 56 15.65 7.20 -2.81
C ALA A 56 15.48 7.45 -1.31
N VAL A 57 14.54 6.76 -0.63
CA VAL A 57 14.37 6.87 0.83
C VAL A 57 15.57 6.23 1.53
N PRO A 58 16.36 6.96 2.34
CA PRO A 58 17.60 6.41 2.90
C PRO A 58 17.33 5.37 4.00
N GLY A 59 18.23 4.39 4.12
CA GLY A 59 18.26 3.47 5.26
C GLY A 59 17.23 2.34 5.26
N LEU A 60 16.48 2.17 4.17
CA LEU A 60 15.55 1.06 4.01
C LEU A 60 16.13 -0.04 3.12
N ARG A 61 15.69 -1.28 3.36
CA ARG A 61 16.12 -2.48 2.61
C ARG A 61 15.79 -2.41 1.12
N GLY A 62 14.70 -1.73 0.73
CA GLY A 62 14.32 -1.55 -0.68
C GLY A 62 15.11 -0.45 -1.42
N SER A 63 16.03 0.24 -0.74
CA SER A 63 16.70 1.42 -1.27
C SER A 63 17.98 1.12 -2.05
N TYR A 64 18.23 1.93 -3.07
CA TYR A 64 19.41 1.86 -3.93
C TYR A 64 19.62 3.20 -4.65
N LYS A 65 20.77 3.36 -5.32
CA LYS A 65 21.09 4.60 -6.07
C LYS A 65 20.57 4.57 -7.51
N TYR A 66 20.63 3.41 -8.14
CA TYR A 66 20.17 3.18 -9.51
C TYR A 66 19.47 1.83 -9.57
N ASP A 67 18.44 1.72 -10.40
CA ASP A 67 17.82 0.44 -10.72
C ASP A 67 18.68 -0.38 -11.69
N ASP A 68 18.20 -1.57 -12.09
CA ASP A 68 18.96 -2.49 -12.94
C ASP A 68 19.03 -2.06 -14.43
N GLU A 69 18.39 -0.93 -14.78
CA GLU A 69 18.54 -0.25 -16.08
C GLU A 69 19.40 1.03 -15.98
N GLY A 70 20.01 1.28 -14.82
CA GLY A 70 20.83 2.45 -14.55
C GLY A 70 20.04 3.75 -14.39
N VAL A 71 18.74 3.68 -14.15
CA VAL A 71 17.90 4.86 -13.89
C VAL A 71 18.08 5.27 -12.42
N PRO A 72 18.38 6.55 -12.12
CA PRO A 72 18.49 7.01 -10.74
C PRO A 72 17.23 6.73 -9.93
N ALA A 73 17.41 6.29 -8.68
CA ALA A 73 16.30 6.09 -7.77
C ALA A 73 15.54 7.39 -7.50
N THR A 74 14.21 7.31 -7.44
CA THR A 74 13.34 8.45 -7.13
C THR A 74 12.51 8.21 -5.87
N LYS A 75 11.83 9.26 -5.43
CA LYS A 75 10.65 9.18 -4.56
C LYS A 75 9.44 9.48 -5.43
N THR A 76 8.62 8.48 -5.68
CA THR A 76 7.51 8.49 -6.62
C THR A 76 6.19 8.52 -5.86
N TYR A 77 5.44 9.59 -6.03
CA TYR A 77 4.10 9.72 -5.48
C TYR A 77 3.12 8.97 -6.39
N LEU A 78 2.66 7.81 -5.93
CA LEU A 78 1.62 7.05 -6.62
C LEU A 78 0.27 7.75 -6.43
N ILE A 79 -0.06 8.04 -5.17
CA ILE A 79 -1.14 8.96 -4.81
C ILE A 79 -0.54 10.17 -4.13
N ARG A 80 -0.95 11.36 -4.56
CA ARG A 80 -0.66 12.63 -3.88
C ARG A 80 -1.94 13.40 -3.65
N GLU A 81 -2.16 13.78 -2.39
CA GLU A 81 -3.37 14.47 -1.95
C GLU A 81 -4.67 13.77 -2.43
N GLY A 82 -4.66 12.44 -2.38
CA GLY A 82 -5.79 11.60 -2.80
C GLY A 82 -5.97 11.46 -4.31
N ILE A 83 -5.08 12.02 -5.12
CA ILE A 83 -5.09 11.94 -6.59
C ILE A 83 -4.01 10.98 -7.07
N LEU A 84 -4.35 10.08 -8.02
CA LEU A 84 -3.37 9.25 -8.70
C LEU A 84 -2.46 10.16 -9.55
N GLU A 85 -1.21 10.34 -9.12
CA GLU A 85 -0.25 11.26 -9.74
C GLU A 85 0.68 10.55 -10.72
N SER A 86 1.08 9.32 -10.41
CA SER A 86 2.00 8.55 -11.25
C SER A 86 1.87 7.04 -11.02
N ARG A 87 2.77 6.29 -11.66
CA ARG A 87 2.92 4.83 -11.56
C ARG A 87 4.41 4.48 -11.71
N LEU A 88 4.78 3.25 -11.39
CA LEU A 88 6.16 2.76 -11.41
C LEU A 88 6.54 2.31 -12.81
N HIS A 89 7.75 2.65 -13.24
CA HIS A 89 8.19 2.43 -14.60
C HIS A 89 9.62 1.89 -14.73
N SER A 90 9.76 0.98 -15.69
CA SER A 90 11.00 0.75 -16.45
C SER A 90 11.13 1.76 -17.59
N ARG A 91 12.27 1.79 -18.27
CA ARG A 91 12.47 2.60 -19.49
C ARG A 91 11.51 2.20 -20.60
N GLU A 92 11.26 0.91 -20.78
CA GLU A 92 10.33 0.38 -21.78
C GLU A 92 8.90 0.85 -21.52
N THR A 93 8.37 0.57 -20.33
CA THR A 93 6.98 0.95 -20.00
C THR A 93 6.78 2.47 -19.99
N ALA A 94 7.79 3.23 -19.55
CA ALA A 94 7.77 4.68 -19.66
C ALA A 94 7.65 5.14 -21.12
N ALA A 95 8.43 4.56 -22.03
CA ALA A 95 8.35 4.89 -23.46
C ALA A 95 6.99 4.51 -24.08
N MET A 96 6.47 3.31 -23.78
CA MET A 96 5.18 2.83 -24.29
C MET A 96 4.01 3.70 -23.84
N MET A 97 4.05 4.18 -22.60
CA MET A 97 2.98 4.98 -21.99
C MET A 97 3.21 6.49 -22.13
N ARG A 98 4.32 6.92 -22.74
CA ARG A 98 4.75 8.32 -22.87
C ARG A 98 4.91 9.04 -21.52
N GLU A 99 5.42 8.30 -20.54
CA GLU A 99 5.69 8.75 -19.18
C GLU A 99 7.21 8.76 -18.92
N LYS A 100 7.63 9.08 -17.69
CA LYS A 100 9.05 9.13 -17.30
C LYS A 100 9.43 7.85 -16.54
N PRO A 101 10.66 7.33 -16.72
CA PRO A 101 11.14 6.22 -15.91
C PRO A 101 11.30 6.67 -14.45
N THR A 102 11.05 5.76 -13.51
CA THR A 102 11.00 6.06 -12.06
C THR A 102 12.04 5.30 -11.25
N GLY A 103 12.98 4.61 -11.91
CA GLY A 103 13.99 3.82 -11.20
C GLY A 103 13.41 2.56 -10.56
N ASN A 104 12.45 1.90 -11.23
CA ASN A 104 11.73 0.72 -10.73
C ASN A 104 11.94 -0.52 -11.60
N ALA A 105 12.88 -0.53 -12.55
CA ALA A 105 13.23 -1.74 -13.29
C ALA A 105 14.19 -2.59 -12.46
N ARG A 106 13.70 -3.71 -11.90
CA ARG A 106 14.47 -4.54 -10.97
C ARG A 106 14.48 -6.01 -11.37
N ALA A 107 15.62 -6.65 -11.19
CA ALA A 107 15.85 -8.08 -11.32
C ALA A 107 16.38 -8.67 -10.01
N ILE A 108 16.05 -9.93 -9.73
CA ILE A 108 16.58 -10.62 -8.53
C ILE A 108 18.08 -10.95 -8.68
N ASN A 109 18.54 -11.17 -9.91
CA ASN A 109 19.95 -11.34 -10.28
C ASN A 109 20.11 -11.31 -11.82
N TYR A 110 21.35 -11.41 -12.30
CA TYR A 110 21.74 -11.35 -13.72
C TYR A 110 21.08 -12.41 -14.63
N ARG A 111 20.45 -13.46 -14.09
CA ARG A 111 19.78 -14.51 -14.87
C ARG A 111 18.34 -14.15 -15.25
N TYR A 112 17.81 -13.05 -14.72
CA TYR A 112 16.45 -12.59 -14.95
C TYR A 112 16.45 -11.21 -15.63
N PRO A 113 15.47 -10.94 -16.50
CA PRO A 113 15.28 -9.59 -17.02
C PRO A 113 14.77 -8.67 -15.90
N PRO A 114 15.18 -7.39 -15.89
CA PRO A 114 14.52 -6.37 -15.08
C PRO A 114 13.05 -6.24 -15.49
N ILE A 115 12.17 -6.17 -14.50
CA ILE A 115 10.74 -5.90 -14.67
C ILE A 115 10.33 -4.75 -13.76
N VAL A 116 9.14 -4.17 -13.94
CA VAL A 116 8.69 -3.08 -13.06
C VAL A 116 8.38 -3.64 -11.69
N ARG A 117 9.03 -3.10 -10.65
CA ARG A 117 8.94 -3.56 -9.26
C ARG A 117 8.93 -2.40 -8.26
N MET A 118 8.17 -2.58 -7.19
CA MET A 118 8.23 -1.75 -6.00
C MET A 118 9.61 -1.74 -5.31
N THR A 119 9.78 -0.77 -4.41
CA THR A 119 10.99 -0.52 -3.61
C THR A 119 10.63 -0.40 -2.13
N ASN A 120 10.22 0.79 -1.70
CA ASN A 120 9.76 1.11 -0.36
C ASN A 120 8.36 1.73 -0.47
N THR A 121 7.31 0.92 -0.33
CA THR A 121 5.93 1.35 -0.56
C THR A 121 5.26 1.70 0.77
N PHE A 122 4.84 2.96 0.95
CA PHE A 122 4.23 3.36 2.21
C PHE A 122 3.22 4.50 2.09
N ILE A 123 2.36 4.60 3.10
CA ILE A 123 1.50 5.76 3.33
C ILE A 123 2.30 6.79 4.15
N GLU A 124 2.36 8.05 3.71
CA GLU A 124 3.05 9.09 4.48
C GLU A 124 2.31 9.44 5.78
N PRO A 125 3.04 9.81 6.85
CA PRO A 125 2.42 10.19 8.12
C PRO A 125 1.55 11.45 7.97
N GLY A 126 0.39 11.40 8.59
CA GLY A 126 -0.50 12.52 8.81
C GLY A 126 -0.16 13.25 10.11
N LYS A 127 -1.21 13.69 10.82
CA LYS A 127 -1.08 14.51 12.04
C LYS A 127 -1.89 13.99 13.22
N VAL A 128 -2.71 12.96 13.01
CA VAL A 128 -3.65 12.47 14.02
C VAL A 128 -2.90 11.49 14.93
N SER A 129 -3.06 11.60 16.25
CA SER A 129 -2.53 10.59 17.17
C SER A 129 -3.40 9.33 17.15
N PHE A 130 -2.84 8.19 17.55
CA PHE A 130 -3.63 6.96 17.68
C PHE A 130 -4.76 7.12 18.70
N GLU A 131 -4.51 7.83 19.80
CA GLU A 131 -5.48 8.15 20.84
C GLU A 131 -6.62 9.00 20.31
N ASP A 132 -6.34 10.02 19.50
CA ASP A 132 -7.37 10.86 18.88
C ASP A 132 -8.24 10.02 17.92
N MET A 133 -7.62 9.14 17.11
CA MET A 133 -8.37 8.25 16.22
C MET A 133 -9.34 7.34 16.97
N LEU A 134 -8.87 6.77 18.09
CA LEU A 134 -9.69 5.94 18.98
C LEU A 134 -10.84 6.77 19.55
N SER A 135 -10.55 7.95 20.13
CA SER A 135 -11.51 8.76 20.88
C SER A 135 -12.81 9.09 20.11
N GLU A 136 -12.72 9.14 18.78
CA GLU A 136 -13.84 9.45 17.88
C GLU A 136 -14.67 8.21 17.46
N ILE A 137 -14.34 7.01 17.96
CA ILE A 137 -15.01 5.75 17.61
C ILE A 137 -15.86 5.26 18.79
N ASN A 138 -17.18 5.32 18.66
CA ASN A 138 -18.10 4.72 19.64
C ASN A 138 -18.09 3.18 19.58
N GLU A 139 -18.13 2.62 18.38
CA GLU A 139 -17.99 1.18 18.13
C GLU A 139 -17.22 0.97 16.81
N GLY A 140 -16.19 0.14 16.86
CA GLY A 140 -15.31 -0.14 15.71
C GLY A 140 -14.30 -1.23 16.03
N ILE A 141 -13.37 -1.49 15.12
CA ILE A 141 -12.38 -2.56 15.25
C ILE A 141 -10.98 -1.94 15.21
N TYR A 142 -10.09 -2.43 16.06
CA TYR A 142 -8.66 -2.25 15.89
C TYR A 142 -8.06 -3.56 15.37
N ALA A 143 -7.54 -3.56 14.16
CA ALA A 143 -6.93 -4.71 13.52
C ALA A 143 -5.41 -4.54 13.49
N LYS A 144 -4.69 -5.53 14.02
CA LYS A 144 -3.25 -5.51 14.17
C LYS A 144 -2.62 -6.69 13.47
N ASP A 145 -1.45 -6.43 12.89
CA ASP A 145 -0.64 -7.42 12.20
C ASP A 145 -1.44 -8.15 11.11
N TRP A 146 -0.81 -9.11 10.44
CA TRP A 146 -1.43 -9.85 9.35
C TRP A 146 -0.96 -11.29 9.34
N TYR A 147 -1.88 -12.20 9.01
CA TYR A 147 -1.56 -13.62 8.83
C TYR A 147 -1.42 -13.99 7.35
N GLY A 148 -2.16 -13.29 6.48
CA GLY A 148 -2.17 -13.55 5.05
C GLY A 148 -3.23 -12.71 4.33
N GLY A 149 -3.23 -12.82 3.01
CA GLY A 149 -4.22 -12.16 2.19
C GLY A 149 -4.05 -12.47 0.72
N THR A 150 -5.01 -12.03 -0.08
CA THR A 150 -4.97 -12.13 -1.53
C THR A 150 -5.50 -10.86 -2.16
N THR A 151 -4.94 -10.51 -3.31
CA THR A 151 -5.42 -9.41 -4.14
C THR A 151 -5.76 -9.93 -5.53
N SER A 152 -6.80 -9.35 -6.12
CA SER A 152 -7.24 -9.66 -7.47
C SER A 152 -7.82 -8.40 -8.08
N LEU A 153 -7.03 -7.73 -8.92
CA LEU A 153 -7.32 -6.40 -9.46
C LEU A 153 -7.73 -5.44 -8.34
N GLU A 154 -8.91 -4.84 -8.43
CA GLU A 154 -9.43 -3.91 -7.43
C GLU A 154 -9.88 -4.57 -6.12
N MET A 155 -9.94 -5.90 -6.03
CA MET A 155 -10.45 -6.62 -4.86
C MET A 155 -9.32 -7.12 -3.96
N PHE A 156 -9.53 -7.10 -2.65
CA PHE A 156 -8.59 -7.67 -1.68
C PHE A 156 -9.30 -8.44 -0.57
N THR A 157 -8.53 -9.33 0.06
CA THR A 157 -8.81 -9.94 1.36
C THR A 157 -7.54 -9.92 2.20
N PHE A 158 -7.63 -9.47 3.46
CA PHE A 158 -6.53 -9.51 4.43
C PHE A 158 -7.02 -10.05 5.76
N SER A 159 -6.35 -11.07 6.27
CA SER A 159 -6.60 -11.62 7.61
C SER A 159 -5.73 -10.90 8.62
N ALA A 160 -6.35 -10.28 9.61
CA ALA A 160 -5.63 -9.65 10.72
C ALA A 160 -4.99 -10.72 11.61
N GLY A 161 -3.80 -10.45 12.14
CA GLY A 161 -3.15 -11.35 13.12
C GLY A 161 -3.89 -11.32 14.46
N GLU A 162 -4.26 -10.12 14.90
CA GLU A 162 -5.08 -9.87 16.09
C GLU A 162 -6.15 -8.82 15.74
N ALA A 163 -7.30 -8.90 16.41
CA ALA A 163 -8.32 -7.88 16.29
C ALA A 163 -8.98 -7.63 17.63
N TYR A 164 -9.32 -6.38 17.90
CA TYR A 164 -9.96 -5.96 19.15
C TYR A 164 -11.19 -5.11 18.84
N MET A 165 -12.16 -5.16 19.74
CA MET A 165 -13.21 -4.16 19.78
C MET A 165 -12.68 -2.81 20.23
N ILE A 166 -13.23 -1.76 19.62
CA ILE A 166 -13.14 -0.39 20.09
C ILE A 166 -14.52 -0.04 20.63
N ARG A 167 -14.59 0.36 21.90
CA ARG A 167 -15.83 0.78 22.58
C ARG A 167 -15.60 2.12 23.26
N ASN A 168 -16.41 3.12 22.90
CA ASN A 168 -16.35 4.48 23.46
C ASN A 168 -14.92 5.04 23.49
N GLY A 169 -14.23 4.88 22.37
CA GLY A 169 -12.87 5.33 22.14
C GLY A 169 -11.78 4.61 22.93
N LYS A 170 -12.02 3.37 23.35
CA LYS A 170 -11.03 2.54 24.03
C LYS A 170 -10.96 1.15 23.41
N ILE A 171 -9.75 0.59 23.35
CA ILE A 171 -9.56 -0.83 23.05
C ILE A 171 -10.24 -1.65 24.16
N ALA A 172 -11.08 -2.59 23.76
CA ALA A 172 -11.90 -3.42 24.62
C ALA A 172 -11.52 -4.89 24.43
N GLU A 173 -12.50 -5.77 24.20
CA GLU A 173 -12.27 -7.20 24.12
C GLU A 173 -11.53 -7.65 22.85
N LEU A 174 -10.74 -8.71 22.98
CA LEU A 174 -10.14 -9.41 21.84
C LEU A 174 -11.25 -10.11 21.03
N LEU A 175 -11.18 -10.00 19.72
CA LEU A 175 -12.05 -10.66 18.76
C LEU A 175 -11.43 -11.96 18.27
N ARG A 176 -12.28 -12.83 17.72
CA ARG A 176 -11.80 -13.91 16.86
C ARG A 176 -11.07 -13.33 15.63
N PRO A 177 -10.20 -14.12 14.98
CA PRO A 177 -9.56 -13.71 13.74
C PRO A 177 -10.60 -13.18 12.73
N ILE A 178 -10.30 -12.02 12.16
CA ILE A 178 -11.15 -11.35 11.19
C ILE A 178 -10.47 -11.29 9.84
N VAL A 179 -11.28 -11.20 8.79
CA VAL A 179 -10.87 -10.96 7.42
C VAL A 179 -11.48 -9.65 6.96
N LEU A 180 -10.63 -8.68 6.62
CA LEU A 180 -11.04 -7.50 5.88
C LEU A 180 -11.14 -7.85 4.41
N SER A 181 -12.22 -7.46 3.76
CA SER A 181 -12.36 -7.63 2.32
C SER A 181 -13.01 -6.40 1.68
N GLY A 182 -12.76 -6.18 0.39
CA GLY A 182 -13.41 -5.09 -0.31
C GLY A 182 -12.70 -4.67 -1.57
N ASN A 183 -13.14 -3.53 -2.09
CA ASN A 183 -12.55 -2.86 -3.23
C ASN A 183 -11.51 -1.84 -2.73
N VAL A 184 -10.26 -1.93 -3.18
CA VAL A 184 -9.17 -1.06 -2.74
C VAL A 184 -9.47 0.42 -2.94
N PHE A 185 -10.06 0.82 -4.08
CA PHE A 185 -10.34 2.23 -4.35
C PHE A 185 -11.43 2.78 -3.42
N THR A 186 -12.46 1.99 -3.13
CA THR A 186 -13.47 2.34 -2.12
C THR A 186 -12.86 2.42 -0.73
N THR A 187 -11.99 1.47 -0.36
CA THR A 187 -11.29 1.47 0.92
C THR A 187 -10.39 2.69 1.08
N LEU A 188 -9.62 3.06 0.06
CA LEU A 188 -8.80 4.28 0.05
C LEU A 188 -9.66 5.55 0.18
N ALA A 189 -10.81 5.60 -0.51
CA ALA A 189 -11.74 6.71 -0.41
C ALA A 189 -12.34 6.86 0.99
N ASN A 190 -12.43 5.75 1.72
CA ASN A 190 -12.95 5.69 3.08
C ASN A 190 -11.91 5.94 4.17
N ILE A 191 -10.62 6.08 3.84
CA ILE A 191 -9.59 6.52 4.80
C ILE A 191 -9.91 7.94 5.23
N ASN A 192 -10.25 8.11 6.51
CA ASN A 192 -10.68 9.39 7.08
C ASN A 192 -9.76 9.92 8.19
N ALA A 193 -8.76 9.16 8.62
CA ALA A 193 -7.67 9.65 9.47
C ALA A 193 -6.37 8.89 9.16
N ILE A 194 -5.23 9.59 9.25
CA ILE A 194 -3.89 9.05 9.01
C ILE A 194 -2.99 9.50 10.16
N GLY A 195 -2.29 8.54 10.75
CA GLY A 195 -1.52 8.67 11.97
C GLY A 195 -0.22 9.43 11.78
N ASN A 196 0.38 9.89 12.88
CA ASN A 196 1.68 10.55 12.89
C ASN A 196 2.84 9.58 13.22
N ASP A 197 2.58 8.29 13.23
CA ASP A 197 3.42 7.22 13.77
C ASP A 197 3.80 6.19 12.70
N LEU A 198 4.38 6.68 11.59
CA LEU A 198 4.88 5.82 10.52
C LEU A 198 5.86 4.79 11.07
N ASP A 199 5.58 3.52 10.81
CA ASP A 199 6.54 2.43 10.98
C ASP A 199 6.77 1.68 9.66
N MET A 200 7.98 1.16 9.49
CA MET A 200 8.44 0.53 8.26
C MET A 200 8.85 -0.92 8.52
N ASN A 201 8.17 -1.84 7.85
CA ASN A 201 8.57 -3.23 7.77
C ASN A 201 9.63 -3.43 6.67
N GLN A 202 10.79 -3.93 7.07
CA GLN A 202 11.91 -4.26 6.18
C GLN A 202 12.18 -5.77 6.09
N GLY A 203 11.28 -6.59 6.63
CA GLY A 203 11.33 -8.04 6.57
C GLY A 203 10.70 -8.61 5.29
N GLY A 204 11.05 -9.86 4.96
CA GLY A 204 10.47 -10.58 3.82
C GLY A 204 11.05 -10.18 2.46
N GLY A 205 10.25 -10.36 1.40
CA GLY A 205 10.56 -9.93 0.05
C GLY A 205 9.39 -10.15 -0.92
N CYS A 206 9.38 -9.41 -2.02
CA CYS A 206 8.29 -9.40 -2.99
C CYS A 206 8.58 -10.41 -4.12
N GLY A 207 7.55 -11.12 -4.57
CA GLY A 207 7.62 -12.08 -5.67
C GLY A 207 6.83 -11.61 -6.90
N LYS A 208 7.45 -11.64 -8.09
CA LYS A 208 6.74 -11.39 -9.37
C LYS A 208 7.45 -12.13 -10.51
N ALA A 209 6.68 -12.73 -11.42
CA ALA A 209 7.21 -13.42 -12.61
C ALA A 209 8.36 -14.42 -12.31
N GLY A 210 8.24 -15.21 -11.24
CA GLY A 210 9.26 -16.17 -10.82
C GLY A 210 10.50 -15.56 -10.15
N GLN A 211 10.52 -14.25 -9.91
CA GLN A 211 11.60 -13.54 -9.21
C GLN A 211 11.22 -13.26 -7.75
N SER A 212 11.80 -14.01 -6.81
CA SER A 212 11.58 -13.90 -5.37
C SER A 212 12.83 -14.37 -4.59
N PRO A 213 13.11 -13.83 -3.38
CA PRO A 213 12.44 -12.73 -2.70
C PRO A 213 13.16 -11.38 -2.97
N LEU A 214 12.58 -10.53 -3.83
CA LEU A 214 13.19 -9.23 -4.12
C LEU A 214 13.14 -8.33 -2.87
N PRO A 215 14.26 -7.71 -2.44
CA PRO A 215 14.29 -6.86 -1.26
C PRO A 215 13.37 -5.63 -1.46
N VAL A 216 12.35 -5.51 -0.62
CA VAL A 216 11.43 -4.38 -0.56
C VAL A 216 11.22 -3.98 0.89
N SER A 217 10.57 -2.84 1.10
CA SER A 217 10.00 -2.47 2.38
C SER A 217 8.57 -1.98 2.18
N ASN A 218 7.75 -2.14 3.20
CA ASN A 218 6.42 -1.55 3.22
C ASN A 218 6.18 -0.86 4.56
N GLY A 219 5.23 0.07 4.61
CA GLY A 219 4.94 0.76 5.86
C GLY A 219 3.73 1.67 5.77
N SER A 220 3.31 2.14 6.93
CA SER A 220 2.20 3.05 7.07
C SER A 220 2.20 3.58 8.50
N PRO A 221 1.67 4.77 8.78
CA PRO A 221 1.16 5.06 10.12
C PRO A 221 -0.11 4.23 10.40
N HIS A 222 -0.69 4.37 11.58
CA HIS A 222 -2.08 3.96 11.77
C HIS A 222 -2.99 4.64 10.74
N ILE A 223 -3.97 3.91 10.22
CA ILE A 223 -5.02 4.50 9.36
C ILE A 223 -6.39 4.10 9.87
N ARG A 224 -7.33 5.04 9.82
CA ARG A 224 -8.74 4.79 10.12
C ARG A 224 -9.57 4.79 8.85
N ILE A 225 -10.29 3.70 8.65
CA ILE A 225 -11.10 3.43 7.46
C ILE A 225 -12.55 3.26 7.90
N ARG A 226 -13.47 3.98 7.24
CA ARG A 226 -14.91 3.80 7.46
C ARG A 226 -15.47 2.71 6.53
N HIS A 227 -16.63 2.16 6.88
CA HIS A 227 -17.38 1.24 6.02
C HIS A 227 -16.57 0.02 5.55
N CYS A 228 -15.73 -0.54 6.43
CA CYS A 228 -15.02 -1.77 6.11
C CYS A 228 -15.97 -2.97 6.20
N LEU A 229 -15.93 -3.80 5.17
CA LEU A 229 -16.52 -5.13 5.25
C LEU A 229 -15.54 -6.04 6.02
N VAL A 230 -16.01 -6.51 7.17
CA VAL A 230 -15.25 -7.39 8.05
C VAL A 230 -16.02 -8.69 8.16
N GLY A 231 -15.41 -9.77 7.67
CA GLY A 231 -15.89 -11.14 7.85
C GLY A 231 -15.22 -11.77 9.06
N GLY A 232 -15.98 -12.54 9.83
CA GLY A 232 -15.48 -13.32 10.96
C GLY A 232 -16.36 -14.54 11.14
N SER A 233 -15.75 -15.66 11.52
CA SER A 233 -16.41 -16.95 11.82
C SER A 233 -16.79 -17.07 13.29
#